data_AF-A0A518EPY3-F1
#
_entry.id   AF-A0A518EPY3-F1
#
_cell.length_a   1.000
_cell.length_b   1.000
_cell.length_c   1.000
_cell.angle_alpha   90.00
_cell.angle_beta   90.00
_cell.angle_gamma   90.00
#
_symmetry.space_group_name_H-M   'P 1'
#
loop_
_entity.id
_entity.type
_entity.pdbx_description
1 polymer ?
#
loop_
_entity_poly.entity_id
_entity_poly.type
_entity_poly.pdbx_seq_one_letter_code
_entity_poly.pdbx_strand_id
1 'polypeptide(L)'
;MANYTNCRAALVSSDIEKSWATIMRDLPEDSSAAANELQSWIESVRDETVHLIDDISSLDSSSLHLALRLVELRSQWAMLNTRLNFKMMKGEPYDTPMAFRGSLLTTVTEVIENALPQDDIDVITRFLGNPVKSDVVELGVVKAA
;
A
#
# COMPACT_ATOMS: atom_id res chain seq x y z
N MET A 1 -14.93 -11.11 -9.43
CA MET A 1 -14.23 -12.26 -8.82
C MET A 1 -12.82 -12.43 -9.39
N ALA A 2 -12.63 -12.49 -10.72
CA ALA A 2 -11.30 -12.70 -11.32
C ALA A 2 -10.21 -11.73 -10.81
N ASN A 3 -10.51 -10.44 -10.69
CA ASN A 3 -9.51 -9.46 -10.25
C ASN A 3 -9.04 -9.66 -8.79
N TYR A 4 -9.92 -10.10 -7.88
CA TYR A 4 -9.55 -10.36 -6.48
C TYR A 4 -8.75 -11.64 -6.33
N THR A 5 -9.16 -12.70 -7.04
CA THR A 5 -8.41 -13.95 -7.08
C THR A 5 -7.01 -13.70 -7.65
N ASN A 6 -6.89 -12.87 -8.69
CA ASN A 6 -5.61 -12.48 -9.27
C ASN A 6 -4.78 -11.61 -8.31
N CYS A 7 -5.40 -10.64 -7.63
CA CYS A 7 -4.76 -9.81 -6.61
C CYS A 7 -4.16 -10.66 -5.49
N ARG A 8 -4.99 -11.53 -4.90
CA ARG A 8 -4.57 -12.47 -3.86
C ARG A 8 -3.44 -13.37 -4.35
N ALA A 9 -3.58 -13.96 -5.54
CA ALA A 9 -2.56 -14.83 -6.12
C ALA A 9 -1.24 -14.10 -6.33
N ALA A 10 -1.27 -12.84 -6.78
CA ALA A 10 -0.09 -12.01 -6.92
C ALA A 10 0.56 -11.67 -5.57
N LEU A 11 -0.24 -11.34 -4.54
CA LEU A 11 0.25 -11.05 -3.19
C LEU A 11 0.94 -12.25 -2.53
N VAL A 12 0.50 -13.47 -2.80
CA VAL A 12 1.12 -14.71 -2.25
C VAL A 12 2.12 -15.37 -3.21
N SER A 13 2.44 -14.70 -4.33
CA SER A 13 3.35 -15.25 -5.32
C SER A 13 4.82 -15.11 -4.89
N SER A 14 5.69 -15.98 -5.39
CA SER A 14 7.14 -15.80 -5.21
C SER A 14 7.68 -14.55 -5.91
N ASP A 15 6.92 -13.93 -6.81
CA ASP A 15 7.40 -12.78 -7.60
C ASP A 15 7.40 -11.49 -6.79
N ILE A 16 6.44 -11.30 -5.87
CA ILE A 16 6.49 -10.18 -4.93
C ILE A 16 7.65 -10.34 -3.95
N GLU A 17 7.92 -11.56 -3.50
CA GLU A 17 9.05 -11.87 -2.60
C GLU A 17 10.40 -11.62 -3.28
N LYS A 18 10.54 -11.98 -4.57
CA LYS A 18 11.73 -11.63 -5.37
C LYS A 18 11.90 -10.11 -5.50
N SER A 19 10.79 -9.37 -5.62
CA SER A 19 10.81 -7.91 -5.69
C SER A 19 11.30 -7.32 -4.38
N TRP A 20 10.84 -7.83 -3.23
CA TRP A 20 11.34 -7.45 -1.92
C TRP A 20 12.81 -7.76 -1.73
N ALA A 21 13.25 -8.98 -2.09
CA ALA A 21 14.66 -9.35 -2.02
C ALA A 21 15.53 -8.46 -2.92
N THR A 22 15.02 -8.07 -4.08
CA THR A 22 15.69 -7.14 -5.01
C THR A 22 15.88 -5.77 -4.37
N ILE A 23 14.83 -5.24 -3.73
CA ILE A 23 14.88 -3.96 -3.01
C ILE A 23 15.86 -4.05 -1.84
N MET A 24 15.73 -5.06 -0.98
CA MET A 24 16.52 -5.22 0.24
C MET A 24 18.00 -5.52 -0.02
N ARG A 25 18.37 -6.00 -1.21
CA ARG A 25 19.78 -6.21 -1.59
C ARG A 25 20.62 -4.93 -1.53
N ASP A 26 19.99 -3.76 -1.64
CA ASP A 26 20.68 -2.48 -1.56
C ASP A 26 20.87 -2.00 -0.10
N LEU A 27 20.43 -2.78 0.90
CA LEU A 27 20.75 -2.51 2.30
C LEU A 27 22.25 -2.70 2.56
N PRO A 28 22.85 -1.90 3.47
CA PRO A 28 24.22 -2.12 3.92
C PRO A 28 24.42 -3.54 4.48
N GLU A 29 25.57 -4.17 4.18
CA GLU A 29 25.85 -5.59 4.53
C GLU A 29 25.77 -5.88 6.04
N ASP A 30 26.00 -4.87 6.89
CA ASP A 30 25.93 -4.97 8.35
C ASP A 30 24.51 -4.82 8.92
N SER A 31 23.52 -4.54 8.08
CA SER A 31 22.14 -4.23 8.47
C SER A 31 21.22 -5.44 8.57
N SER A 32 21.74 -6.61 8.96
CA SER A 32 20.97 -7.88 9.00
C SER A 32 19.74 -7.80 9.91
N ALA A 33 19.84 -7.13 11.06
CA ALA A 33 18.71 -6.89 11.94
C ALA A 33 17.61 -6.05 11.26
N ALA A 34 18.01 -4.96 10.58
CA ALA A 34 17.08 -4.10 9.87
C ALA A 34 16.42 -4.83 8.67
N ALA A 35 17.17 -5.68 7.97
CA ALA A 35 16.62 -6.51 6.90
C ALA A 35 15.52 -7.45 7.42
N ASN A 36 15.76 -8.13 8.54
CA ASN A 36 14.76 -9.00 9.16
C ASN A 36 13.52 -8.20 9.62
N GLU A 37 13.72 -7.03 10.23
CA GLU A 37 12.62 -6.17 10.64
C GLU A 37 11.78 -5.66 9.46
N LEU A 38 12.43 -5.29 8.35
CA LEU A 38 11.76 -4.86 7.12
C LEU A 38 10.99 -6.01 6.47
N GLN A 39 11.58 -7.21 6.45
CA GLN A 39 10.94 -8.43 5.95
C GLN A 39 9.67 -8.75 6.76
N SER A 40 9.78 -8.88 8.09
CA SER A 40 8.60 -9.16 8.92
C SER A 40 7.53 -8.08 8.81
N TRP A 41 7.94 -6.82 8.68
CA TRP A 41 7.01 -5.72 8.51
C TRP A 41 6.24 -5.81 7.18
N ILE A 42 6.93 -6.01 6.05
CA ILE A 42 6.23 -6.07 4.74
C ILE A 42 5.39 -7.34 4.59
N GLU A 43 5.84 -8.45 5.20
CA GLU A 43 5.04 -9.68 5.30
C GLU A 43 3.75 -9.43 6.08
N SER A 44 3.80 -8.73 7.22
CA SER A 44 2.59 -8.35 7.97
C SER A 44 1.63 -7.52 7.12
N VAL A 45 2.14 -6.53 6.38
CA VAL A 45 1.32 -5.68 5.49
C VAL A 45 0.65 -6.51 4.40
N ARG A 46 1.38 -7.46 3.79
CA ARG A 46 0.83 -8.41 2.81
C ARG A 46 -0.23 -9.29 3.46
N ASP A 47 0.07 -9.91 4.59
CA ASP A 47 -0.80 -10.90 5.23
C ASP A 47 -2.12 -10.27 5.69
N GLU A 48 -2.07 -9.07 6.28
CA GLU A 48 -3.27 -8.27 6.56
C GLU A 48 -4.10 -7.99 5.30
N THR A 49 -3.46 -7.68 4.18
CA THR A 49 -4.14 -7.43 2.91
C THR A 49 -4.78 -8.70 2.36
N VAL A 50 -4.09 -9.84 2.45
CA VAL A 50 -4.63 -11.15 2.05
C VAL A 50 -5.80 -11.54 2.94
N HIS A 51 -5.71 -11.34 4.26
CA HIS A 51 -6.81 -11.58 5.19
C HIS A 51 -8.03 -10.72 4.85
N LEU A 52 -7.83 -9.43 4.56
CA LEU A 52 -8.92 -8.56 4.10
C LEU A 52 -9.57 -9.09 2.82
N ILE A 53 -8.79 -9.61 1.86
CA ILE A 53 -9.34 -10.20 0.64
C ILE A 53 -10.13 -11.50 0.94
N ASP A 54 -9.60 -12.34 1.84
CA ASP A 54 -10.18 -13.64 2.19
C ASP A 54 -11.48 -13.51 3.01
N ASP A 55 -11.59 -12.49 3.85
CA ASP A 55 -12.78 -12.23 4.69
C ASP A 55 -13.96 -11.65 3.89
N ILE A 56 -13.76 -11.25 2.62
CA ILE A 56 -14.81 -10.69 1.80
C ILE A 56 -15.67 -11.80 1.18
N SER A 57 -16.85 -11.99 1.74
CA SER A 57 -17.84 -12.99 1.33
C SER A 57 -18.73 -12.57 0.14
N SER A 58 -18.65 -11.32 -0.35
CA SER A 58 -19.50 -10.83 -1.45
C SER A 58 -18.79 -9.87 -2.41
N LEU A 59 -19.20 -9.85 -3.68
CA LEU A 59 -18.56 -9.06 -4.74
C LEU A 59 -18.70 -7.55 -4.56
N ASP A 60 -19.87 -7.06 -4.16
CA ASP A 60 -20.12 -5.61 -4.07
C ASP A 60 -19.32 -4.95 -2.95
N SER A 61 -19.02 -5.68 -1.87
CA SER A 61 -18.13 -5.20 -0.82
C SER A 61 -16.65 -5.30 -1.19
N SER A 62 -16.28 -6.16 -2.16
CA SER A 62 -14.86 -6.44 -2.44
C SER A 62 -14.09 -5.26 -3.02
N SER A 63 -14.71 -4.47 -3.89
CA SER A 63 -14.09 -3.27 -4.48
C SER A 63 -13.88 -2.18 -3.47
N LEU A 64 -14.85 -1.95 -2.60
CA LEU A 64 -14.73 -0.96 -1.54
C LEU A 64 -13.62 -1.32 -0.53
N HIS A 65 -13.54 -2.56 -0.06
CA HIS A 65 -12.51 -2.95 0.90
C HIS A 65 -11.10 -2.84 0.32
N LEU A 66 -10.91 -3.26 -0.93
CA LEU A 66 -9.61 -3.18 -1.59
C LEU A 66 -9.24 -1.72 -1.90
N ALA A 67 -10.19 -0.89 -2.29
CA ALA A 67 -10.02 0.56 -2.44
C ALA A 67 -9.62 1.22 -1.11
N LEU A 68 -10.31 0.89 -0.01
CA LEU A 68 -9.98 1.41 1.33
C LEU A 68 -8.58 0.96 1.78
N ARG A 69 -8.21 -0.30 1.53
CA ARG A 69 -6.85 -0.78 1.81
C ARG A 69 -5.82 -0.02 0.98
N LEU A 70 -6.09 0.25 -0.30
CA LEU A 70 -5.19 1.07 -1.12
C LEU A 70 -5.06 2.50 -0.58
N VAL A 71 -6.16 3.14 -0.18
CA VAL A 71 -6.17 4.47 0.45
C VAL A 71 -5.29 4.47 1.70
N GLU A 72 -5.43 3.45 2.55
CA GLU A 72 -4.62 3.28 3.75
C GLU A 72 -3.13 3.18 3.41
N LEU A 73 -2.73 2.24 2.55
CA LEU A 73 -1.34 1.99 2.22
C LEU A 73 -0.68 3.20 1.53
N ARG A 74 -1.37 3.87 0.61
CA ARG A 74 -0.86 5.10 -0.01
C ARG A 74 -0.75 6.26 0.99
N SER A 75 -1.66 6.34 1.98
CA SER A 75 -1.54 7.31 3.07
C SER A 75 -0.32 7.03 3.95
N GLN A 76 -0.07 5.76 4.27
CA GLN A 76 1.13 5.34 5.00
C GLN A 76 2.41 5.68 4.21
N TRP A 77 2.42 5.40 2.91
CA TRP A 77 3.52 5.77 2.00
C TRP A 77 3.78 7.28 1.99
N ALA A 78 2.73 8.09 1.83
CA ALA A 78 2.84 9.55 1.83
C ALA A 78 3.39 10.09 3.16
N MET A 79 2.94 9.50 4.28
CA MET A 79 3.45 9.84 5.61
C MET A 79 4.93 9.48 5.77
N LEU A 80 5.36 8.29 5.31
CA LEU A 80 6.76 7.87 5.35
C LEU A 80 7.65 8.85 4.58
N ASN A 81 7.28 9.18 3.34
CA ASN A 81 8.04 10.12 2.51
C ASN A 81 8.08 11.53 3.09
N THR A 82 6.96 12.02 3.64
CA THR A 82 6.90 13.33 4.28
C THR A 82 7.85 13.39 5.49
N ARG A 83 7.86 12.33 6.32
CA ARG A 83 8.76 12.22 7.48
C ARG A 83 10.22 12.18 7.06
N LEU A 84 10.56 11.38 6.05
CA LEU A 84 11.92 11.28 5.52
C LEU A 84 12.40 12.64 4.99
N ASN A 85 11.58 13.33 4.19
CA ASN A 85 11.88 14.66 3.68
C ASN A 85 12.11 15.68 4.80
N PHE A 86 11.27 15.65 5.84
CA PHE A 86 11.42 16.56 6.97
C PHE A 86 12.71 16.31 7.77
N LYS A 87 13.10 15.05 7.98
CA LYS A 87 14.38 14.68 8.59
C LYS A 87 15.56 15.22 7.77
N MET A 88 15.54 15.01 6.45
CA MET A 88 16.57 15.53 5.55
C MET A 88 16.66 17.06 5.59
N MET A 89 15.51 17.77 5.59
CA MET A 89 15.48 19.23 5.70
C MET A 89 16.09 19.76 7.02
N LYS A 90 16.01 18.98 8.10
CA LYS A 90 16.61 19.31 9.39
C LYS A 90 18.09 18.94 9.51
N GLY A 91 18.67 18.29 8.50
CA GLY A 91 20.03 17.76 8.56
C GLY A 91 20.17 16.57 9.51
N GLU A 92 19.08 15.89 9.84
CA GLU A 92 19.12 14.65 10.62
C GLU A 92 19.72 13.50 9.78
N PRO A 93 20.32 12.46 10.41
CA PRO A 93 20.80 11.30 9.70
C PRO A 93 19.72 10.65 8.83
N TYR A 94 20.12 10.20 7.64
CA TYR A 94 19.23 9.51 6.72
C TYR A 94 18.71 8.22 7.35
N ASP A 95 17.39 8.08 7.43
CA ASP A 95 16.72 6.93 8.02
C ASP A 95 16.53 5.85 6.94
N THR A 96 17.57 5.05 6.74
CA THR A 96 17.60 3.99 5.72
C THR A 96 16.41 3.03 5.85
N PRO A 97 16.07 2.47 7.04
CA PRO A 97 14.89 1.62 7.17
C PRO A 97 13.59 2.30 6.74
N MET A 98 13.39 3.58 7.09
CA MET A 98 12.19 4.32 6.67
C MET A 98 12.09 4.47 5.15
N ALA A 99 13.20 4.71 4.46
CA ALA A 99 13.24 4.80 3.00
C ALA A 99 12.88 3.46 2.34
N PHE A 100 13.44 2.35 2.85
CA PHE A 100 13.16 1.02 2.33
C PHE A 100 11.71 0.61 2.54
N ARG A 101 11.08 0.99 3.67
CA ARG A 101 9.64 0.79 3.88
C ARG A 101 8.80 1.41 2.75
N GLY A 102 9.14 2.62 2.30
CA GLY A 102 8.43 3.26 1.18
C GLY A 102 8.51 2.46 -0.11
N SER A 103 9.72 1.99 -0.46
CA SER A 103 9.94 1.16 -1.66
C SER A 103 9.21 -0.18 -1.57
N LEU A 104 9.28 -0.86 -0.43
CA LEU A 104 8.60 -2.14 -0.20
C LEU A 104 7.08 -1.99 -0.23
N LEU A 105 6.54 -0.92 0.35
CA LEU A 105 5.10 -0.65 0.33
C LEU A 105 4.57 -0.46 -1.10
N THR A 106 5.41 0.13 -1.98
CA THR A 106 5.07 0.37 -3.39
C THR A 106 4.75 -0.93 -4.12
N THR A 107 5.47 -2.03 -3.83
CA THR A 107 5.22 -3.31 -4.50
C THR A 107 3.83 -3.88 -4.13
N VAL A 108 3.38 -3.66 -2.90
CA VAL A 108 2.05 -4.12 -2.45
C VAL A 108 0.96 -3.25 -3.04
N THR A 109 1.14 -1.93 -3.06
CA THR A 109 0.16 -1.01 -3.66
C THR A 109 0.01 -1.25 -5.15
N GLU A 110 1.10 -1.53 -5.89
CA GLU A 110 1.03 -1.86 -7.32
C GLU A 110 0.16 -3.10 -7.60
N VAL A 111 0.28 -4.14 -6.77
CA VAL A 111 -0.54 -5.35 -6.91
C VAL A 111 -2.02 -5.04 -6.71
N ILE A 112 -2.34 -4.23 -5.69
CA ILE A 112 -3.71 -3.80 -5.40
C ILE A 112 -4.26 -2.91 -6.52
N GLU A 113 -3.45 -1.98 -7.02
CA GLU A 113 -3.83 -1.05 -8.09
C GLU A 113 -4.23 -1.78 -9.37
N ASN A 114 -3.45 -2.80 -9.74
CA ASN A 114 -3.73 -3.64 -10.90
C ASN A 114 -5.03 -4.46 -10.79
N ALA A 115 -5.60 -4.57 -9.58
CA ALA A 115 -6.84 -5.30 -9.34
C ALA A 115 -8.08 -4.39 -9.30
N LEU A 116 -7.90 -3.07 -9.20
CA LEU A 116 -8.98 -2.09 -9.16
C LEU A 116 -9.23 -1.47 -10.55
N PRO A 117 -10.47 -1.05 -10.84
CA PRO A 117 -10.76 -0.23 -12.01
C PRO A 117 -9.95 1.08 -12.00
N GLN A 118 -9.48 1.54 -13.17
CA GLN A 118 -8.74 2.79 -13.29
C GLN A 118 -9.50 4.00 -12.73
N ASP A 119 -10.83 4.06 -12.93
CA ASP A 119 -11.67 5.14 -12.42
C ASP A 119 -11.59 5.23 -10.87
N ASP A 120 -11.54 4.09 -10.18
CA ASP A 120 -11.39 4.04 -8.72
C ASP A 120 -10.00 4.53 -8.31
N ILE A 121 -8.95 4.15 -9.06
CA ILE A 121 -7.57 4.62 -8.83
C ILE A 121 -7.48 6.13 -8.98
N ASP A 122 -8.13 6.70 -9.99
CA ASP A 122 -8.13 8.14 -10.25
C ASP A 122 -8.85 8.91 -9.13
N VAL A 123 -9.98 8.38 -8.65
CA VAL A 123 -10.72 8.94 -7.49
C VAL A 123 -9.86 8.90 -6.24
N ILE A 124 -9.24 7.75 -5.92
CA ILE A 124 -8.37 7.60 -4.75
C ILE A 124 -7.18 8.56 -4.84
N THR A 125 -6.55 8.66 -6.01
CA THR A 125 -5.40 9.55 -6.22
C THR A 125 -5.78 11.02 -6.01
N ARG A 126 -6.93 11.44 -6.55
CA ARG A 126 -7.45 12.80 -6.35
C ARG A 126 -7.76 13.08 -4.88
N PHE A 127 -8.42 12.15 -4.20
CA PHE A 127 -8.73 12.25 -2.77
C PHE A 127 -7.46 12.42 -1.95
N LEU A 128 -6.46 11.55 -2.14
CA LEU A 128 -5.19 11.58 -1.39
C LEU A 128 -4.33 12.80 -1.68
N GLY A 129 -4.43 13.37 -2.89
CA GLY A 129 -3.70 14.59 -3.26
C GLY A 129 -4.21 15.84 -2.54
N ASN A 130 -5.48 15.86 -2.11
CA ASN A 130 -6.06 17.01 -1.42
C ASN A 130 -7.18 16.60 -0.45
N PRO A 131 -6.89 15.83 0.62
CA PRO A 131 -7.92 15.20 1.45
C PRO A 131 -8.78 16.20 2.22
N VAL A 132 -8.28 17.42 2.47
CA VAL A 132 -8.97 18.45 3.28
C VAL A 132 -9.87 19.37 2.43
N LYS A 133 -9.58 19.54 1.13
CA LYS A 133 -10.39 20.37 0.22
C LYS A 133 -11.02 19.56 -0.92
N SER A 134 -11.03 18.24 -0.76
CA SER A 134 -11.57 17.33 -1.75
C SER A 134 -13.10 17.36 -1.68
N ASP A 135 -13.74 17.76 -2.77
CA ASP A 135 -15.21 17.73 -2.95
C ASP A 135 -15.78 16.30 -3.08
N VAL A 136 -15.05 15.25 -2.66
CA VAL A 136 -15.42 13.81 -2.76
C VAL A 136 -16.61 13.41 -1.84
N VAL A 137 -17.42 14.39 -1.40
CA VAL A 137 -18.57 14.21 -0.50
C VAL A 137 -19.79 13.56 -1.18
N GLU A 138 -19.72 13.14 -2.44
CA GLU A 138 -20.80 12.36 -3.08
C GLU A 138 -20.61 10.84 -3.04
N LEU A 139 -19.97 10.30 -1.99
CA LEU A 139 -20.10 8.88 -1.69
C LEU A 139 -21.40 8.61 -0.91
N GLY A 140 -22.49 8.41 -1.66
CA GLY A 140 -23.52 7.43 -1.28
C GLY A 140 -24.63 7.85 -0.32
N VAL A 141 -25.11 9.09 -0.31
CA VAL A 141 -26.47 9.34 0.20
C VAL A 141 -27.46 8.91 -0.86
N VAL A 142 -27.93 7.67 -0.76
CA VAL A 142 -29.18 7.24 -1.38
C VAL A 142 -30.25 8.25 -0.98
N LYS A 143 -30.72 9.07 -1.92
CA LYS A 143 -31.97 9.79 -1.74
C LYS A 143 -33.05 8.74 -1.61
N ALA A 144 -33.53 8.51 -0.40
CA ALA A 144 -34.85 7.94 -0.19
C ALA A 144 -35.84 8.90 -0.86
N ALA A 145 -36.38 8.48 -2.00
CA ALA A 145 -37.54 9.05 -2.65
C ALA A 145 -38.61 7.96 -2.72
#